data_AF-A0A4Q2YEQ0-F1
#
_entry.id   AF-A0A4Q2YEQ0-F1
#
_cell.length_a   1.000
_cell.length_b   1.000
_cell.length_c   1.000
_cell.angle_alpha   90.00
_cell.angle_beta   90.00
_cell.angle_gamma   90.00
#
_symmetry.space_group_name_H-M   'P 1'
#
loop_
_entity.id
_entity.type
_entity.pdbx_description
1 polymer ?
#
loop_
_entity_poly.entity_id
_entity_poly.type
_entity_poly.pdbx_seq_one_letter_code
_entity_poly.pdbx_strand_id
1 'polypeptide(L)'
;QGIFRAKLTEEGSGIKGETLEHLIAADIAKAPNFRPSGITVAPDGSLYFMDWSQMLIGHLQHHLRDPKRDHQHGRLYRITYEGRPLMEPKKIDGQPIPALLELLKEPENDVRLRAKIEMGKRDSKEVTDAAAAWVKALDAKDSKYEHNLLEALWVHQWHNVVNLPLLKRVIESPEPRARAQGIRVLGYWRDRVPGALEMVKLAADDEAPRVRLEAVRVASFFRETAAADAALVTLKHPMDYYLDYCFKETMRQLKPWWQDTVAEGKEIAVGNPAGINYLLGSVPSTELVKLPKSPATLTAILTRQDLPTKQLTAALSDLSELEKKPPTGTLVSLIGATPAKDSRKLCHLLLQQSASDLKTVRPELEKLVASRKGRVAHTAAAALIVADGSVEPAWRTAAKSPEAMNAFLAAIPLVPDA
;
A
#
# COMPACT_ATOMS: atom_id res chain seq x y z
N GLN A 1 -34.20 7.86 -1.31
CA GLN A 1 -33.33 8.48 -0.27
C GLN A 1 -33.42 7.64 0.98
N GLY A 2 -32.36 7.60 1.79
CA GLY A 2 -32.32 6.68 2.91
C GLY A 2 -31.03 6.74 3.72
N ILE A 3 -30.96 5.89 4.73
CA ILE A 3 -29.78 5.71 5.57
C ILE A 3 -29.02 4.49 5.06
N PHE A 4 -27.85 4.74 4.47
CA PHE A 4 -26.99 3.69 3.93
C PHE A 4 -26.35 2.86 5.04
N ARG A 5 -26.22 1.58 4.79
CA ARG A 5 -25.44 0.66 5.62
C ARG A 5 -24.32 0.09 4.78
N ALA A 6 -23.17 -0.14 5.40
CA ALA A 6 -22.07 -0.85 4.77
C ALA A 6 -21.54 -1.92 5.73
N LYS A 7 -21.28 -3.12 5.20
CA LYS A 7 -20.46 -4.11 5.88
C LYS A 7 -19.00 -3.77 5.61
N LEU A 8 -18.23 -3.54 6.67
CA LEU A 8 -16.81 -3.24 6.57
C LEU A 8 -15.99 -4.53 6.69
N THR A 9 -15.03 -4.71 5.78
CA THR A 9 -14.05 -5.82 5.81
C THR A 9 -12.66 -5.28 5.55
N GLU A 10 -11.64 -5.95 6.08
CA GLU A 10 -10.26 -5.63 5.69
C GLU A 10 -9.97 -6.10 4.27
N GLU A 11 -9.21 -5.32 3.50
CA GLU A 11 -8.78 -5.65 2.14
C GLU A 11 -7.34 -5.16 1.96
N GLY A 12 -6.38 -6.07 2.11
CA GLY A 12 -4.96 -5.72 2.18
C GLY A 12 -4.69 -4.71 3.29
N SER A 13 -4.03 -3.60 2.94
CA SER A 13 -3.76 -2.47 3.83
C SER A 13 -4.96 -1.54 4.06
N GLY A 14 -6.04 -1.69 3.28
CA GLY A 14 -7.23 -0.83 3.31
C GLY A 14 -8.40 -1.38 4.11
N ILE A 15 -9.56 -0.76 3.93
CA ILE A 15 -10.86 -1.21 4.42
C ILE A 15 -11.84 -1.10 3.25
N LYS A 16 -12.58 -2.17 2.99
CA LYS A 16 -13.64 -2.22 1.97
C LYS A 16 -15.00 -2.12 2.63
N GLY A 17 -15.88 -1.32 2.03
CA GLY A 17 -17.29 -1.27 2.39
C GLY A 17 -18.14 -1.95 1.32
N GLU A 18 -18.95 -2.93 1.70
CA GLU A 18 -20.00 -3.49 0.87
C GLU A 18 -21.33 -2.87 1.27
N THR A 19 -21.95 -2.14 0.34
CA THR A 19 -23.27 -1.52 0.57
C THR A 19 -24.31 -2.58 0.84
N LEU A 20 -25.02 -2.45 1.95
CA LEU A 20 -26.16 -3.28 2.32
C LEU A 20 -27.47 -2.56 1.99
N GLU A 21 -28.58 -3.26 2.15
CA GLU A 21 -29.91 -2.63 2.12
C GLU A 21 -29.96 -1.45 3.10
N HIS A 22 -30.62 -0.38 2.67
CA HIS A 22 -30.79 0.82 3.50
C HIS A 22 -31.47 0.46 4.82
N LEU A 23 -31.00 1.05 5.92
CA LEU A 23 -31.66 0.91 7.20
C LEU A 23 -33.09 1.47 7.15
N ILE A 24 -33.24 2.60 6.45
CA ILE A 24 -34.51 3.27 6.21
C ILE A 24 -34.53 3.71 4.76
N ALA A 25 -35.64 3.43 4.09
CA ALA A 25 -35.98 3.98 2.79
C ALA A 25 -37.37 4.58 2.85
N ALA A 26 -37.58 5.69 2.14
CA ALA A 26 -38.90 6.25 1.90
C ALA A 26 -39.25 6.14 0.41
N ASP A 27 -40.53 5.86 0.15
CA ASP A 27 -41.12 6.05 -1.17
C ASP A 27 -41.18 7.54 -1.46
N ILE A 28 -40.34 8.00 -2.39
CA ILE A 28 -40.20 9.43 -2.71
C ILE A 28 -41.50 9.99 -3.31
N ALA A 29 -42.32 9.18 -3.98
CA ALA A 29 -43.60 9.64 -4.51
C ALA A 29 -44.59 9.97 -3.38
N LYS A 30 -44.56 9.21 -2.28
CA LYS A 30 -45.45 9.38 -1.13
C LYS A 30 -44.90 10.33 -0.07
N ALA A 31 -43.58 10.38 0.09
CA ALA A 31 -42.89 11.23 1.04
C ALA A 31 -41.83 12.08 0.33
N PRO A 32 -42.23 12.97 -0.59
CA PRO A 32 -41.30 13.73 -1.42
C PRO A 32 -40.44 14.70 -0.63
N ASN A 33 -40.73 14.97 0.64
CA ASN A 33 -39.93 15.83 1.52
C ASN A 33 -39.06 15.04 2.52
N PHE A 34 -39.10 13.71 2.56
CA PHE A 34 -38.25 12.94 3.48
C PHE A 34 -36.78 13.05 3.06
N ARG A 35 -35.95 13.63 3.92
CA ARG A 35 -34.54 13.97 3.70
C ARG A 35 -33.72 13.60 4.96
N PRO A 36 -33.45 12.30 5.18
CA PRO A 36 -32.64 11.89 6.32
C PRO A 36 -31.24 12.51 6.18
N SER A 37 -30.82 13.22 7.21
CA SER A 37 -29.59 14.01 7.26
C SER A 37 -29.02 13.96 8.67
N GLY A 38 -27.74 13.65 8.80
CA GLY A 38 -27.11 13.51 10.11
C GLY A 38 -27.61 12.27 10.85
N ILE A 39 -26.67 11.43 11.27
CA ILE A 39 -26.96 10.21 12.00
C ILE A 39 -25.92 10.03 13.09
N THR A 40 -26.35 9.60 14.27
CA THR A 40 -25.46 9.31 15.39
C THR A 40 -26.02 8.19 16.25
N VAL A 41 -25.14 7.49 16.95
CA VAL A 41 -25.52 6.56 18.01
C VAL A 41 -25.52 7.34 19.32
N ALA A 42 -26.59 7.23 20.11
CA ALA A 42 -26.67 7.82 21.44
C ALA A 42 -25.91 6.98 22.47
N PRO A 43 -25.57 7.54 23.65
CA PRO A 43 -24.86 6.80 24.71
C PRO A 43 -25.57 5.53 25.19
N ASP A 44 -26.89 5.45 25.00
CA ASP A 44 -27.71 4.28 25.33
C ASP A 44 -27.78 3.23 24.20
N GLY A 45 -27.05 3.44 23.11
CA GLY A 45 -27.01 2.56 21.94
C GLY A 45 -28.14 2.74 20.93
N SER A 46 -29.11 3.62 21.21
CA SER A 46 -30.15 3.94 20.23
C SER A 46 -29.62 4.79 19.09
N LEU A 47 -30.15 4.61 17.88
CA LEU A 47 -29.73 5.36 16.72
C LEU A 47 -30.64 6.56 16.53
N TYR A 48 -30.06 7.75 16.48
CA TYR A 48 -30.78 8.96 16.13
C TYR A 48 -30.43 9.40 14.73
N PHE A 49 -31.43 9.79 13.96
CA PHE A 49 -31.23 10.55 12.74
C PHE A 49 -32.20 11.70 12.66
N MET A 50 -31.75 12.78 12.06
CA MET A 50 -32.63 13.91 11.75
C MET A 50 -33.12 13.75 10.33
N ASP A 51 -34.33 14.22 10.09
CA ASP A 51 -34.86 14.41 8.76
C ASP A 51 -35.13 15.89 8.59
N TRP A 52 -34.39 16.49 7.65
CA TRP A 52 -34.53 17.90 7.30
C TRP A 52 -35.92 18.24 6.76
N SER A 53 -36.71 17.24 6.34
CA SER A 53 -38.11 17.32 5.91
C SER A 53 -38.39 18.33 4.80
N GLN A 54 -37.40 18.55 3.93
CA GLN A 54 -37.41 19.65 2.97
C GLN A 54 -37.83 19.24 1.55
N MET A 55 -38.68 20.05 0.92
CA MET A 55 -39.08 19.82 -0.48
C MET A 55 -37.99 20.27 -1.47
N LEU A 56 -37.40 21.44 -1.23
CA LEU A 56 -36.41 22.07 -2.10
C LEU A 56 -34.97 21.84 -1.62
N ILE A 57 -34.19 21.06 -2.36
CA ILE A 57 -32.81 20.70 -2.00
C ILE A 57 -31.80 21.66 -2.65
N GLY A 58 -31.87 21.78 -3.98
CA GLY A 58 -30.85 22.48 -4.78
C GLY A 58 -30.99 23.99 -4.71
N HIS A 59 -29.85 24.68 -4.61
CA HIS A 59 -29.77 26.15 -4.67
C HIS A 59 -29.61 26.68 -6.11
N LEU A 60 -29.42 25.78 -7.09
CA LEU A 60 -29.28 26.13 -8.51
C LEU A 60 -30.63 26.26 -9.21
N GLN A 61 -31.60 25.38 -8.88
CA GLN A 61 -32.93 25.36 -9.48
C GLN A 61 -33.92 26.27 -8.76
N HIS A 62 -33.67 26.55 -7.48
CA HIS A 62 -34.54 27.35 -6.63
C HIS A 62 -33.73 28.34 -5.82
N HIS A 63 -34.21 29.58 -5.79
CA HIS A 63 -33.59 30.66 -5.04
C HIS A 63 -33.42 30.29 -3.56
N LEU A 64 -32.36 30.76 -2.91
CA LEU A 64 -32.09 30.47 -1.49
C LEU A 64 -33.17 31.03 -0.54
N ARG A 65 -33.92 32.06 -0.99
CA ARG A 65 -35.05 32.66 -0.27
C ARG A 65 -36.41 32.20 -0.80
N ASP A 66 -36.47 31.09 -1.52
CA ASP A 66 -37.75 30.53 -1.97
C ASP A 66 -38.66 30.27 -0.75
N PRO A 67 -39.87 30.84 -0.67
CA PRO A 67 -40.74 30.73 0.50
C PRO A 67 -41.22 29.30 0.77
N LYS A 68 -41.05 28.37 -0.18
CA LYS A 68 -41.33 26.94 0.02
C LYS A 68 -40.19 26.20 0.72
N ARG A 69 -39.06 26.85 1.01
CA ARG A 69 -38.03 26.28 1.88
C ARG A 69 -38.51 26.36 3.33
N ASP A 70 -38.72 25.20 3.93
CA ASP A 70 -38.98 25.12 5.37
C ASP A 70 -37.70 25.42 6.17
N HIS A 71 -37.78 26.39 7.07
CA HIS A 71 -36.68 26.81 7.95
C HIS A 71 -36.99 26.56 9.44
N GLN A 72 -38.17 25.99 9.74
CA GLN A 72 -38.70 25.91 11.11
C GLN A 72 -38.93 24.47 11.54
N HIS A 73 -39.25 23.57 10.61
CA HIS A 73 -39.62 22.20 10.94
C HIS A 73 -38.58 21.18 10.45
N GLY A 74 -38.46 20.12 11.24
CA GLY A 74 -37.72 18.92 10.95
C GLY A 74 -38.27 17.79 11.80
N ARG A 75 -37.85 16.56 11.52
CA ARG A 75 -38.24 15.39 12.30
C ARG A 75 -37.00 14.77 12.93
N LEU A 76 -37.09 14.42 14.21
CA LEU A 76 -36.06 13.63 14.88
C LEU A 76 -36.61 12.23 15.12
N TYR A 77 -35.88 11.24 14.66
CA TYR A 77 -36.23 9.85 14.86
C TYR A 77 -35.23 9.19 15.83
N ARG A 78 -35.75 8.38 16.74
CA ARG A 78 -34.98 7.46 17.58
C ARG A 78 -35.34 6.04 17.18
N ILE A 79 -34.34 5.24 16.84
CA ILE A 79 -34.51 3.84 16.47
C ILE A 79 -33.87 2.98 17.55
N THR A 80 -34.62 1.98 18.00
CA THR A 80 -34.17 0.91 18.89
C THR A 80 -34.49 -0.44 18.25
N TYR A 81 -33.83 -1.50 18.72
CA TYR A 81 -34.14 -2.86 18.30
C TYR A 81 -35.04 -3.53 19.33
N GLU A 82 -36.13 -4.13 18.89
CA GLU A 82 -37.09 -4.80 19.78
C GLU A 82 -36.42 -5.96 20.54
N GLY A 83 -36.64 -6.02 21.86
CA GLY A 83 -36.06 -7.04 22.72
C GLY A 83 -34.55 -6.88 23.01
N ARG A 84 -33.88 -5.85 22.49
CA ARG A 84 -32.49 -5.52 22.87
C ARG A 84 -32.48 -4.44 23.95
N PRO A 85 -31.95 -4.73 25.16
CA PRO A 85 -31.81 -3.71 26.20
C PRO A 85 -30.95 -2.53 25.75
N LEU A 86 -31.30 -1.34 26.20
CA LEU A 86 -30.47 -0.15 26.05
C LEU A 86 -29.20 -0.27 26.90
N MET A 87 -28.15 0.42 26.47
CA MET A 87 -26.92 0.53 27.23
C MET A 87 -27.08 1.59 28.32
N GLU A 88 -26.40 1.40 29.45
CA GLU A 88 -26.39 2.36 30.55
C GLU A 88 -25.44 3.52 30.22
N PRO A 89 -25.93 4.77 30.07
CA PRO A 89 -25.08 5.91 29.79
C PRO A 89 -24.03 6.14 30.89
N LYS A 90 -22.76 6.18 30.49
CA LYS A 90 -21.65 6.44 31.43
C LYS A 90 -21.57 7.92 31.76
N LYS A 91 -21.47 8.25 33.05
CA LYS A 91 -21.18 9.62 33.50
C LYS A 91 -19.73 9.95 33.16
N ILE A 92 -19.50 11.08 32.49
CA ILE A 92 -18.18 11.55 32.03
C ILE A 92 -17.84 12.89 32.66
N ASP A 93 -18.71 13.88 32.48
CA ASP A 93 -18.51 15.24 32.99
C ASP A 93 -18.28 15.25 34.50
N GLY A 94 -17.17 15.88 34.91
CA GLY A 94 -16.79 16.00 36.32
C GLY A 94 -16.26 14.72 36.99
N GLN A 95 -16.10 13.59 36.27
CA GLN A 95 -15.52 12.37 36.86
C GLN A 95 -14.02 12.52 37.15
N PRO A 96 -13.45 11.92 38.20
CA PRO A 96 -12.01 11.98 38.45
C PRO A 96 -11.21 11.26 37.34
N ILE A 97 -9.93 11.62 37.15
CA ILE A 97 -9.08 11.08 36.05
C ILE A 97 -9.06 9.54 36.04
N PRO A 98 -8.88 8.82 37.17
CA PRO A 98 -8.90 7.36 37.17
C PRO A 98 -10.21 6.77 36.64
N ALA A 99 -11.37 7.38 36.95
CA ALA A 99 -12.65 6.91 36.45
C ALA A 99 -12.79 7.13 34.93
N LEU A 100 -12.25 8.23 34.39
CA LEU A 100 -12.23 8.47 32.95
C LEU A 100 -11.31 7.50 32.19
N LEU A 101 -10.19 7.11 32.79
CA LEU A 101 -9.29 6.11 32.21
C LEU A 101 -9.95 4.74 32.12
N GLU A 102 -10.77 4.35 33.12
CA GLU A 102 -11.55 3.11 33.05
C GLU A 102 -12.58 3.13 31.90
N LEU A 103 -13.12 4.30 31.54
CA LEU A 103 -14.02 4.42 30.39
C LEU A 103 -13.34 4.15 29.05
N LEU A 104 -12.00 4.14 28.99
CA LEU A 104 -11.26 3.75 27.77
C LEU A 104 -11.37 2.24 27.46
N LYS A 105 -11.93 1.43 28.37
CA LYS A 105 -12.20 -0.01 28.13
C LYS A 105 -13.56 -0.27 27.48
N GLU A 106 -14.43 0.74 27.45
CA GLU A 106 -15.78 0.63 26.89
C GLU A 106 -15.72 0.38 25.38
N PRO A 107 -16.61 -0.46 24.81
CA PRO A 107 -16.58 -0.79 23.39
C PRO A 107 -16.95 0.40 22.48
N GLU A 108 -17.72 1.37 22.98
CA GLU A 108 -18.17 2.54 22.23
C GLU A 108 -17.05 3.57 22.06
N ASN A 109 -16.66 3.82 20.82
CA ASN A 109 -15.66 4.84 20.52
C ASN A 109 -16.08 6.25 21.00
N ASP A 110 -17.38 6.56 21.01
CA ASP A 110 -17.89 7.85 21.48
C ASP A 110 -17.65 8.06 22.99
N VAL A 111 -17.84 7.02 23.82
CA VAL A 111 -17.56 7.08 25.26
C VAL A 111 -16.07 7.32 25.50
N ARG A 112 -15.20 6.57 24.82
CA ARG A 112 -13.74 6.74 24.91
C ARG A 112 -13.30 8.13 24.44
N LEU A 113 -13.87 8.63 23.34
CA LEU A 113 -13.57 9.96 22.81
C LEU A 113 -13.98 11.06 23.78
N ARG A 114 -15.20 11.00 24.34
CA ARG A 114 -15.67 11.98 25.32
C ARG A 114 -14.87 11.95 26.61
N ALA A 115 -14.44 10.76 27.07
CA ALA A 115 -13.51 10.64 28.19
C ALA A 115 -12.18 11.35 27.91
N LYS A 116 -11.62 11.20 26.70
CA LYS A 116 -10.41 11.94 26.26
C LYS A 116 -10.64 13.45 26.17
N ILE A 117 -11.78 13.90 25.64
CA ILE A 117 -12.14 15.33 25.62
C ILE A 117 -12.21 15.91 27.03
N GLU A 118 -12.85 15.19 27.96
CA GLU A 118 -12.98 15.61 29.35
C GLU A 118 -11.63 15.64 30.08
N MET A 119 -10.77 14.63 29.87
CA MET A 119 -9.38 14.66 30.36
C MET A 119 -8.57 15.81 29.75
N GLY A 120 -8.84 16.16 28.48
CA GLY A 120 -8.19 17.27 27.79
C GLY A 120 -8.43 18.66 28.41
N LYS A 121 -9.40 18.79 29.33
CA LYS A 121 -9.63 20.03 30.10
C LYS A 121 -8.72 20.15 31.33
N ARG A 122 -7.91 19.14 31.63
CA ARG A 122 -7.12 19.01 32.87
C ARG A 122 -5.65 19.24 32.61
N ASP A 123 -4.89 19.35 33.70
CA ASP A 123 -3.43 19.43 33.60
C ASP A 123 -2.88 18.18 32.89
N SER A 124 -2.05 18.41 31.85
CA SER A 124 -1.52 17.34 31.02
C SER A 124 -0.59 16.40 31.80
N LYS A 125 0.14 16.90 32.80
CA LYS A 125 1.02 16.06 33.60
C LYS A 125 0.21 15.15 34.52
N GLU A 126 -0.81 15.68 35.19
CA GLU A 126 -1.71 14.87 36.02
C GLU A 126 -2.37 13.73 35.22
N VAL A 127 -2.88 14.02 34.01
CA VAL A 127 -3.51 13.01 33.16
C VAL A 127 -2.51 11.96 32.69
N THR A 128 -1.33 12.38 32.23
CA THR A 128 -0.34 11.45 31.67
C THR A 128 0.36 10.61 32.74
N ASP A 129 0.56 11.14 33.95
CA ASP A 129 1.03 10.35 35.10
C ASP A 129 -0.02 9.31 35.51
N ALA A 130 -1.30 9.70 35.56
CA ALA A 130 -2.39 8.78 35.85
C ALA A 130 -2.55 7.69 34.77
N ALA A 131 -2.42 8.05 33.50
CA ALA A 131 -2.44 7.08 32.38
C ALA A 131 -1.27 6.08 32.48
N ALA A 132 -0.08 6.53 32.86
CA ALA A 132 1.07 5.65 33.09
C ALA A 132 0.85 4.70 34.28
N ALA A 133 0.23 5.17 35.36
CA ALA A 133 -0.16 4.32 36.49
C ALA A 133 -1.24 3.31 36.08
N TRP A 134 -2.23 3.74 35.30
CA TRP A 134 -3.28 2.89 34.77
C TRP A 134 -2.75 1.77 33.89
N VAL A 135 -1.82 2.07 32.97
CA VAL A 135 -1.15 1.07 32.13
C VAL A 135 -0.47 -0.02 32.96
N LYS A 136 0.18 0.33 34.08
CA LYS A 136 0.84 -0.64 34.98
C LYS A 136 -0.16 -1.57 35.69
N ALA A 137 -1.42 -1.14 35.84
CA ALA A 137 -2.48 -1.89 36.51
C ALA A 137 -3.33 -2.73 35.54
N LEU A 138 -3.09 -2.63 34.22
CA LEU A 138 -3.82 -3.43 33.23
C LEU A 138 -3.46 -4.92 33.34
N ASP A 139 -4.46 -5.78 33.20
CA ASP A 139 -4.26 -7.24 33.11
C ASP A 139 -3.73 -7.60 31.72
N ALA A 140 -2.49 -8.10 31.67
CA ALA A 140 -1.84 -8.56 30.45
C ALA A 140 -2.54 -9.75 29.78
N LYS A 141 -3.45 -10.45 30.48
CA LYS A 141 -4.24 -11.55 29.96
C LYS A 141 -5.57 -11.11 29.35
N ASP A 142 -5.96 -9.83 29.48
CA ASP A 142 -7.16 -9.31 28.86
C ASP A 142 -7.02 -9.36 27.33
N SER A 143 -8.02 -9.92 26.66
CA SER A 143 -8.12 -9.91 25.18
C SER A 143 -8.03 -8.50 24.56
N LYS A 144 -8.36 -7.45 25.31
CA LYS A 144 -8.28 -6.04 24.90
C LYS A 144 -7.00 -5.35 25.37
N TYR A 145 -6.05 -6.07 25.97
CA TYR A 145 -4.84 -5.47 26.55
C TYR A 145 -4.10 -4.55 25.57
N GLU A 146 -3.83 -5.02 24.35
CA GLU A 146 -3.15 -4.21 23.32
C GLU A 146 -3.96 -2.98 22.89
N HIS A 147 -5.28 -3.08 22.86
CA HIS A 147 -6.16 -1.94 22.59
C HIS A 147 -6.11 -0.91 23.73
N ASN A 148 -6.10 -1.37 24.99
CA ASN A 148 -6.02 -0.48 26.16
C ASN A 148 -4.66 0.24 26.22
N LEU A 149 -3.56 -0.43 25.87
CA LEU A 149 -2.24 0.21 25.71
C LEU A 149 -2.26 1.30 24.62
N LEU A 150 -2.93 1.03 23.50
CA LEU A 150 -3.09 2.01 22.44
C LEU A 150 -3.96 3.21 22.86
N GLU A 151 -5.03 2.98 23.61
CA GLU A 151 -5.84 4.07 24.17
C GLU A 151 -5.02 4.97 25.11
N ALA A 152 -4.16 4.38 25.97
CA ALA A 152 -3.22 5.16 26.78
C ALA A 152 -2.24 5.95 25.90
N LEU A 153 -1.71 5.36 24.83
CA LEU A 153 -0.82 6.09 23.90
C LEU A 153 -1.54 7.27 23.25
N TRP A 154 -2.81 7.12 22.89
CA TRP A 154 -3.63 8.22 22.37
C TRP A 154 -3.96 9.28 23.41
N VAL A 155 -4.08 8.94 24.70
CA VAL A 155 -4.18 9.95 25.77
C VAL A 155 -2.90 10.81 25.80
N HIS A 156 -1.72 10.18 25.76
CA HIS A 156 -0.46 10.91 25.65
C HIS A 156 -0.40 11.79 24.39
N GLN A 157 -0.87 11.27 23.25
CA GLN A 157 -0.96 12.04 22.00
C GLN A 157 -1.90 13.24 22.12
N TRP A 158 -3.07 13.05 22.73
CA TRP A 158 -4.08 14.09 22.93
C TRP A 158 -3.54 15.27 23.75
N HIS A 159 -2.75 14.95 24.79
CA HIS A 159 -2.07 15.94 25.62
C HIS A 159 -0.74 16.44 25.03
N ASN A 160 -0.36 15.97 23.84
CA ASN A 160 0.89 16.28 23.14
C ASN A 160 2.17 15.97 23.96
N VAL A 161 2.12 14.97 24.84
CA VAL A 161 3.25 14.53 25.68
C VAL A 161 3.81 13.23 25.13
N VAL A 162 5.09 13.21 24.75
CA VAL A 162 5.75 12.02 24.23
C VAL A 162 6.01 11.02 25.36
N ASN A 163 5.45 9.81 25.22
CA ASN A 163 5.78 8.66 26.05
C ASN A 163 6.52 7.61 25.20
N LEU A 164 7.85 7.74 25.13
CA LEU A 164 8.70 6.88 24.28
C LEU A 164 8.64 5.39 24.68
N PRO A 165 8.70 5.00 25.97
CA PRO A 165 8.55 3.59 26.35
C PRO A 165 7.22 2.99 25.89
N LEU A 166 6.10 3.70 26.08
CA LEU A 166 4.78 3.22 25.66
C LEU A 166 4.67 3.15 24.14
N LEU A 167 5.19 4.15 23.42
CA LEU A 167 5.23 4.14 21.95
C LEU A 167 5.95 2.89 21.43
N LYS A 168 7.16 2.62 21.94
CA LYS A 168 7.96 1.44 21.57
C LYS A 168 7.17 0.14 21.83
N ARG A 169 6.54 0.02 23.00
CA ARG A 169 5.72 -1.15 23.32
C ARG A 169 4.53 -1.34 22.37
N VAL A 170 3.90 -0.26 21.91
CA VAL A 170 2.75 -0.32 21.00
C VAL A 170 3.17 -0.67 19.57
N ILE A 171 4.29 -0.14 19.07
CA ILE A 171 4.78 -0.48 17.73
C ILE A 171 5.34 -1.91 17.64
N GLU A 172 5.60 -2.56 18.77
CA GLU A 172 6.00 -3.98 18.86
C GLU A 172 4.82 -4.91 19.24
N SER A 173 3.59 -4.38 19.29
CA SER A 173 2.41 -5.15 19.67
C SER A 173 2.16 -6.37 18.77
N PRO A 174 1.71 -7.52 19.31
CA PRO A 174 1.25 -8.63 18.48
C PRO A 174 0.01 -8.26 17.62
N GLU A 175 -0.75 -7.24 18.01
CA GLU A 175 -1.91 -6.76 17.27
C GLU A 175 -1.49 -5.76 16.17
N PRO A 176 -1.58 -6.12 14.87
CA PRO A 176 -1.13 -5.26 13.78
C PRO A 176 -1.86 -3.91 13.71
N ARG A 177 -3.12 -3.83 14.14
CA ARG A 177 -3.85 -2.55 14.20
C ARG A 177 -3.24 -1.60 15.23
N ALA A 178 -2.75 -2.13 16.35
CA ALA A 178 -2.05 -1.35 17.36
C ALA A 178 -0.69 -0.87 16.84
N ARG A 179 0.08 -1.75 16.17
CA ARG A 179 1.35 -1.34 15.54
C ARG A 179 1.16 -0.22 14.53
N ALA A 180 0.21 -0.37 13.60
CA ALA A 180 -0.08 0.65 12.59
C ALA A 180 -0.44 1.99 13.25
N GLN A 181 -1.29 1.98 14.27
CA GLN A 181 -1.65 3.20 14.97
C GLN A 181 -0.51 3.79 15.81
N GLY A 182 0.38 2.96 16.36
CA GLY A 182 1.61 3.42 17.00
C GLY A 182 2.54 4.14 16.03
N ILE A 183 2.72 3.61 14.82
CA ILE A 183 3.52 4.28 13.77
C ILE A 183 2.90 5.61 13.35
N ARG A 184 1.56 5.69 13.30
CA ARG A 184 0.87 6.96 13.08
C ARG A 184 1.20 7.99 14.16
N VAL A 185 1.16 7.59 15.44
CA VAL A 185 1.53 8.45 16.57
C VAL A 185 3.00 8.88 16.46
N LEU A 186 3.91 7.93 16.17
CA LEU A 186 5.33 8.21 15.93
C LEU A 186 5.51 9.29 14.87
N GLY A 187 4.75 9.25 13.77
CA GLY A 187 4.83 10.28 12.73
C GLY A 187 4.53 11.70 13.23
N TYR A 188 3.58 11.86 14.16
CA TYR A 188 3.28 13.16 14.79
C TYR A 188 4.32 13.58 15.83
N TRP A 189 5.11 12.65 16.36
CA TRP A 189 6.15 12.90 17.36
C TRP A 189 7.57 12.79 16.81
N ARG A 190 7.74 12.63 15.49
CA ARG A 190 9.02 12.32 14.83
C ARG A 190 10.15 13.29 15.14
N ASP A 191 9.82 14.55 15.41
CA ASP A 191 10.74 15.62 15.79
C ASP A 191 11.28 15.49 17.23
N ARG A 192 10.59 14.71 18.07
CA ARG A 192 10.88 14.51 19.49
C ARG A 192 11.21 13.06 19.85
N VAL A 193 11.16 12.14 18.88
CA VAL A 193 11.49 10.72 19.06
C VAL A 193 12.84 10.40 18.41
N PRO A 194 13.89 10.12 19.20
CA PRO A 194 15.17 9.68 18.65
C PRO A 194 15.03 8.38 17.86
N GLY A 195 15.65 8.31 16.69
CA GLY A 195 15.60 7.13 15.82
C GLY A 195 14.21 6.87 15.19
N ALA A 196 13.34 7.90 15.11
CA ALA A 196 12.01 7.76 14.53
C ALA A 196 12.02 7.14 13.13
N LEU A 197 12.97 7.54 12.29
CA LEU A 197 13.06 7.03 10.92
C LEU A 197 13.45 5.54 10.88
N GLU A 198 14.30 5.06 11.78
CA GLU A 198 14.64 3.64 11.87
C GLU A 198 13.43 2.79 12.28
N MET A 199 12.60 3.31 13.20
CA MET A 199 11.34 2.65 13.56
C MET A 199 10.35 2.61 12.38
N VAL A 200 10.28 3.68 11.59
CA VAL A 200 9.47 3.72 10.35
C VAL A 200 9.99 2.71 9.33
N LYS A 201 11.31 2.61 9.15
CA LYS A 201 11.94 1.64 8.25
C LYS A 201 11.64 0.20 8.66
N LEU A 202 11.69 -0.11 9.96
CA LEU A 202 11.31 -1.43 10.47
C LEU A 202 9.84 -1.75 10.20
N ALA A 203 8.94 -0.79 10.43
CA ALA A 203 7.51 -0.95 10.18
C ALA A 203 7.16 -1.07 8.68
N ALA A 204 7.99 -0.52 7.79
CA ALA A 204 7.85 -0.73 6.35
C ALA A 204 8.19 -2.17 5.90
N ASP A 205 8.88 -2.96 6.74
CA ASP A 205 9.18 -4.38 6.54
C ASP A 205 8.19 -5.31 7.28
N ASP A 206 7.14 -4.77 7.91
CA ASP A 206 6.18 -5.55 8.71
C ASP A 206 5.35 -6.49 7.83
N GLU A 207 5.02 -7.69 8.34
CA GLU A 207 4.18 -8.66 7.63
C GLU A 207 2.77 -8.13 7.33
N ALA A 208 2.22 -7.29 8.21
CA ALA A 208 0.89 -6.74 8.07
C ALA A 208 0.88 -5.54 7.09
N PRO A 209 0.10 -5.60 5.99
CA PRO A 209 0.11 -4.57 4.96
C PRO A 209 -0.35 -3.20 5.48
N ARG A 210 -1.23 -3.15 6.48
CA ARG A 210 -1.69 -1.89 7.10
C ARG A 210 -0.57 -1.19 7.88
N VAL A 211 0.35 -1.94 8.50
CA VAL A 211 1.51 -1.37 9.20
C VAL A 211 2.47 -0.76 8.19
N ARG A 212 2.75 -1.49 7.09
CA ARG A 212 3.56 -0.97 5.98
C ARG A 212 2.96 0.30 5.37
N LEU A 213 1.63 0.35 5.18
CA LEU A 213 0.94 1.54 4.66
C LEU A 213 1.15 2.75 5.56
N GLU A 214 1.00 2.62 6.88
CA GLU A 214 1.23 3.76 7.76
C GLU A 214 2.72 4.14 7.80
N ALA A 215 3.64 3.18 7.76
CA ALA A 215 5.08 3.46 7.69
C ALA A 215 5.45 4.26 6.44
N VAL A 216 4.98 3.83 5.27
CA VAL A 216 5.16 4.55 3.99
C VAL A 216 4.56 5.95 4.08
N ARG A 217 3.32 6.07 4.58
CA ARG A 217 2.67 7.37 4.76
C ARG A 217 3.47 8.28 5.70
N VAL A 218 4.00 7.75 6.80
CA VAL A 218 4.80 8.50 7.78
C VAL A 218 6.16 8.92 7.21
N ALA A 219 6.79 8.10 6.37
CA ALA A 219 8.04 8.44 5.69
C ALA A 219 7.93 9.74 4.88
N SER A 220 6.75 10.05 4.31
CA SER A 220 6.51 11.30 3.55
C SER A 220 6.69 12.59 4.37
N PHE A 221 6.68 12.51 5.71
CA PHE A 221 6.84 13.66 6.60
C PHE A 221 8.30 13.97 6.96
N PHE A 222 9.24 13.14 6.53
CA PHE A 222 10.67 13.36 6.65
C PHE A 222 11.21 14.06 5.40
N ARG A 223 12.34 14.76 5.55
CA ARG A 223 12.94 15.61 4.52
C ARG A 223 14.39 15.21 4.28
N GLU A 224 14.61 13.93 4.03
CA GLU A 224 15.93 13.34 3.85
C GLU A 224 15.87 12.07 2.99
N THR A 225 16.99 11.72 2.36
CA THR A 225 17.09 10.56 1.46
C THR A 225 16.74 9.25 2.17
N ALA A 226 17.14 9.09 3.43
CA ALA A 226 16.88 7.88 4.21
C ALA A 226 15.37 7.59 4.38
N ALA A 227 14.51 8.60 4.25
CA ALA A 227 13.06 8.42 4.25
C ALA A 227 12.55 7.69 2.99
N ALA A 228 13.19 7.96 1.85
CA ALA A 228 12.90 7.24 0.62
C ALA A 228 13.32 5.77 0.76
N ASP A 229 14.48 5.52 1.38
CA ASP A 229 14.93 4.16 1.71
C ASP A 229 13.92 3.43 2.60
N ALA A 230 13.44 4.07 3.66
CA ALA A 230 12.42 3.51 4.52
C ALA A 230 11.15 3.13 3.75
N ALA A 231 10.66 4.02 2.87
CA ALA A 231 9.50 3.73 2.05
C ALA A 231 9.76 2.57 1.06
N LEU A 232 10.95 2.49 0.46
CA LEU A 232 11.30 1.45 -0.51
C LEU A 232 11.35 0.04 0.10
N VAL A 233 11.56 -0.09 1.41
CA VAL A 233 11.54 -1.39 2.11
C VAL A 233 10.21 -2.13 1.88
N THR A 234 9.10 -1.42 1.73
CA THR A 234 7.78 -2.05 1.49
C THR A 234 7.75 -2.90 0.22
N LEU A 235 8.64 -2.65 -0.75
CA LEU A 235 8.70 -3.39 -2.02
C LEU A 235 9.26 -4.81 -1.86
N LYS A 236 9.77 -5.17 -0.69
CA LYS A 236 10.09 -6.56 -0.35
C LYS A 236 8.84 -7.43 -0.17
N HIS A 237 7.68 -6.80 0.00
CA HIS A 237 6.41 -7.46 0.27
C HIS A 237 5.41 -7.27 -0.87
N PRO A 238 4.35 -8.09 -0.93
CA PRO A 238 3.23 -7.85 -1.82
C PRO A 238 2.60 -6.46 -1.58
N MET A 239 2.30 -5.79 -2.69
CA MET A 239 1.65 -4.48 -2.72
C MET A 239 0.17 -4.67 -3.10
N ASP A 240 -0.72 -3.97 -2.40
CA ASP A 240 -2.12 -3.82 -2.77
C ASP A 240 -2.40 -2.43 -3.35
N TYR A 241 -3.63 -2.20 -3.81
CA TYR A 241 -4.04 -0.93 -4.42
C TYR A 241 -3.77 0.30 -3.53
N TYR A 242 -4.10 0.22 -2.24
CA TYR A 242 -3.98 1.36 -1.32
C TYR A 242 -2.52 1.63 -0.97
N LEU A 243 -1.75 0.57 -0.73
CA LEU A 243 -0.33 0.66 -0.42
C LEU A 243 0.48 1.17 -1.62
N ASP A 244 0.20 0.70 -2.83
CA ASP A 244 0.83 1.16 -4.07
C ASP A 244 0.55 2.65 -4.34
N TYR A 245 -0.71 3.08 -4.16
CA TYR A 245 -1.05 4.50 -4.27
C TYR A 245 -0.28 5.35 -3.26
N CYS A 246 -0.33 4.97 -1.97
CA CYS A 246 0.35 5.70 -0.91
C CYS A 246 1.88 5.76 -1.14
N PHE A 247 2.47 4.64 -1.57
CA PHE A 247 3.88 4.54 -1.92
C PHE A 247 4.27 5.50 -3.04
N LYS A 248 3.51 5.54 -4.14
CA LYS A 248 3.78 6.46 -5.25
C LYS A 248 3.71 7.92 -4.83
N GLU A 249 2.70 8.30 -4.04
CA GLU A 249 2.57 9.67 -3.53
C GLU A 249 3.71 10.03 -2.56
N THR A 250 4.13 9.08 -1.72
CA THR A 250 5.27 9.24 -0.81
C THR A 250 6.57 9.44 -1.57
N MET A 251 6.85 8.59 -2.57
CA MET A 251 8.07 8.70 -3.39
C MET A 251 8.09 9.98 -4.22
N ARG A 252 6.93 10.45 -4.69
CA ARG A 252 6.77 11.76 -5.35
C ARG A 252 7.08 12.92 -4.40
N GLN A 253 6.57 12.87 -3.17
CA GLN A 253 6.86 13.87 -2.13
C GLN A 253 8.34 13.91 -1.76
N LEU A 254 9.00 12.74 -1.69
CA LEU A 254 10.40 12.60 -1.32
C LEU A 254 11.38 12.83 -2.47
N LYS A 255 10.88 12.99 -3.71
CA LYS A 255 11.71 13.18 -4.92
C LYS A 255 12.85 14.19 -4.77
N PRO A 256 12.64 15.39 -4.19
CA PRO A 256 13.73 16.36 -4.00
C PRO A 256 14.89 15.85 -3.15
N TRP A 257 14.69 14.81 -2.34
CA TRP A 257 15.70 14.29 -1.41
C TRP A 257 16.43 13.04 -1.90
N TRP A 258 15.86 12.28 -2.83
CA TRP A 258 16.50 11.05 -3.33
C TRP A 258 17.01 11.15 -4.76
N GLN A 259 16.48 12.07 -5.56
CA GLN A 259 16.82 12.13 -6.99
C GLN A 259 18.30 12.45 -7.21
N ASP A 260 18.85 13.42 -6.48
CA ASP A 260 20.26 13.82 -6.62
C ASP A 260 21.19 12.71 -6.15
N THR A 261 20.82 11.97 -5.10
CA THR A 261 21.54 10.78 -4.64
C THR A 261 21.68 9.74 -5.76
N VAL A 262 20.61 9.46 -6.50
CA VAL A 262 20.65 8.55 -7.66
C VAL A 262 21.49 9.13 -8.80
N ALA A 263 21.33 10.42 -9.11
CA ALA A 263 22.06 11.09 -10.19
C ALA A 263 23.58 11.13 -9.94
N GLU A 264 23.99 11.30 -8.69
CA GLU A 264 25.38 11.29 -8.24
C GLU A 264 25.95 9.87 -8.09
N GLY A 265 25.13 8.83 -8.28
CA GLY A 265 25.53 7.43 -8.12
C GLY A 265 25.80 7.04 -6.67
N LYS A 266 25.29 7.80 -5.70
CA LYS A 266 25.35 7.46 -4.28
C LYS A 266 24.40 6.30 -3.97
N GLU A 267 24.78 5.49 -2.98
CA GLU A 267 24.00 4.33 -2.60
C GLU A 267 22.65 4.71 -1.98
N ILE A 268 21.61 4.06 -2.47
CA ILE A 268 20.22 4.14 -2.00
C ILE A 268 19.58 2.76 -2.25
N ALA A 269 18.65 2.37 -1.39
CA ALA A 269 18.01 1.05 -1.38
C ALA A 269 19.01 -0.11 -1.28
N VAL A 270 20.08 0.07 -0.49
CA VAL A 270 21.12 -0.97 -0.27
C VAL A 270 20.48 -2.27 0.23
N GLY A 271 20.80 -3.38 -0.44
CA GLY A 271 20.22 -4.69 -0.13
C GLY A 271 18.74 -4.84 -0.50
N ASN A 272 18.16 -3.89 -1.25
CA ASN A 272 16.78 -3.92 -1.72
C ASN A 272 16.71 -3.81 -3.25
N PRO A 273 16.88 -4.92 -3.99
CA PRO A 273 16.86 -4.92 -5.45
C PRO A 273 15.56 -4.36 -6.04
N ALA A 274 14.41 -4.58 -5.40
CA ALA A 274 13.12 -4.05 -5.84
C ALA A 274 13.10 -2.51 -5.74
N GLY A 275 13.65 -1.96 -4.65
CA GLY A 275 13.81 -0.52 -4.47
C GLY A 275 14.76 0.11 -5.49
N ILE A 276 15.91 -0.51 -5.73
CA ILE A 276 16.87 -0.06 -6.75
C ILE A 276 16.20 -0.05 -8.14
N ASN A 277 15.50 -1.12 -8.49
CA ASN A 277 14.78 -1.22 -9.77
C ASN A 277 13.69 -0.15 -9.91
N TYR A 278 12.95 0.14 -8.85
CA TYR A 278 11.94 1.21 -8.84
C TYR A 278 12.59 2.57 -9.11
N LEU A 279 13.65 2.91 -8.39
CA LEU A 279 14.36 4.19 -8.52
C LEU A 279 14.94 4.35 -9.92
N LEU A 280 15.70 3.36 -10.40
CA LEU A 280 16.28 3.38 -11.73
C LEU A 280 15.20 3.41 -12.81
N GLY A 281 14.05 2.76 -12.61
CA GLY A 281 12.88 2.84 -13.49
C GLY A 281 12.33 4.25 -13.68
N SER A 282 12.49 5.13 -12.69
CA SER A 282 12.04 6.53 -12.75
C SER A 282 13.01 7.48 -13.45
N VAL A 283 14.27 7.05 -13.67
CA VAL A 283 15.30 7.86 -14.33
C VAL A 283 15.08 7.85 -15.85
N PRO A 284 15.01 9.03 -16.51
CA PRO A 284 14.97 9.10 -17.97
C PRO A 284 16.17 8.40 -18.61
N SER A 285 15.96 7.72 -19.72
CA SER A 285 17.02 6.91 -20.34
C SER A 285 18.25 7.73 -20.75
N THR A 286 18.07 9.01 -21.08
CA THR A 286 19.17 9.96 -21.38
C THR A 286 20.08 10.22 -20.19
N GLU A 287 19.56 10.17 -18.97
CA GLU A 287 20.36 10.32 -17.74
C GLU A 287 20.84 8.95 -17.23
N LEU A 288 20.03 7.91 -17.38
CA LEU A 288 20.36 6.56 -16.94
C LEU A 288 21.67 6.05 -17.54
N VAL A 289 21.92 6.32 -18.83
CA VAL A 289 23.16 5.92 -19.54
C VAL A 289 24.40 6.67 -19.06
N LYS A 290 24.26 7.76 -18.30
CA LYS A 290 25.37 8.54 -17.72
C LYS A 290 25.73 8.10 -16.31
N LEU A 291 24.88 7.30 -15.65
CA LEU A 291 25.13 6.82 -14.30
C LEU A 291 26.31 5.84 -14.27
N PRO A 292 26.98 5.66 -13.11
CA PRO A 292 28.01 4.65 -12.95
C PRO A 292 27.52 3.26 -13.39
N LYS A 293 28.37 2.56 -14.14
CA LYS A 293 28.10 1.21 -14.63
C LYS A 293 28.14 0.20 -13.49
N SER A 294 27.00 -0.04 -12.87
CA SER A 294 26.77 -1.11 -11.90
C SER A 294 25.86 -2.19 -12.51
N PRO A 295 25.82 -3.42 -11.96
CA PRO A 295 24.89 -4.44 -12.43
C PRO A 295 23.43 -3.97 -12.47
N ALA A 296 23.01 -3.17 -11.49
CA ALA A 296 21.66 -2.61 -11.45
C ALA A 296 21.41 -1.56 -12.55
N THR A 297 22.34 -0.60 -12.73
CA THR A 297 22.25 0.42 -13.78
C THR A 297 22.19 -0.24 -15.17
N LEU A 298 23.07 -1.22 -15.42
CA LEU A 298 23.13 -1.92 -16.70
C LEU A 298 21.87 -2.76 -16.94
N THR A 299 21.35 -3.42 -15.91
CA THR A 299 20.05 -4.12 -15.98
C THR A 299 18.90 -3.16 -16.31
N ALA A 300 18.88 -1.98 -15.70
CA ALA A 300 17.89 -0.95 -15.99
C ALA A 300 18.00 -0.42 -17.41
N ILE A 301 19.23 -0.23 -17.93
CA ILE A 301 19.48 0.15 -19.34
C ILE A 301 18.95 -0.93 -20.29
N LEU A 302 19.26 -2.20 -20.03
CA LEU A 302 18.86 -3.34 -20.86
C LEU A 302 17.35 -3.50 -21.02
N THR A 303 16.57 -3.05 -20.04
CA THR A 303 15.11 -3.14 -20.03
C THR A 303 14.41 -1.92 -20.67
N ARG A 304 15.16 -0.88 -21.08
CA ARG A 304 14.61 0.31 -21.74
C ARG A 304 14.20 0.05 -23.18
N GLN A 305 12.95 0.39 -23.50
CA GLN A 305 12.40 0.21 -24.86
C GLN A 305 12.77 1.34 -25.81
N ASP A 306 13.20 2.50 -25.31
CA ASP A 306 13.54 3.70 -26.07
C ASP A 306 15.02 3.79 -26.47
N LEU A 307 15.91 3.00 -25.83
CA LEU A 307 17.35 3.05 -26.10
C LEU A 307 17.77 2.28 -27.37
N PRO A 308 18.68 2.80 -28.21
CA PRO A 308 19.17 2.11 -29.41
C PRO A 308 19.83 0.75 -29.11
N THR A 309 19.69 -0.23 -30.00
CA THR A 309 20.27 -1.58 -29.85
C THR A 309 21.76 -1.53 -29.53
N LYS A 310 22.52 -0.63 -30.15
CA LYS A 310 23.96 -0.45 -29.88
C LYS A 310 24.27 -0.18 -28.39
N GLN A 311 23.45 0.64 -27.73
CA GLN A 311 23.63 0.92 -26.30
C GLN A 311 23.24 -0.28 -25.44
N LEU A 312 22.21 -1.02 -25.83
CA LEU A 312 21.80 -2.23 -25.13
C LEU A 312 22.86 -3.34 -25.27
N THR A 313 23.44 -3.53 -26.45
CA THR A 313 24.53 -4.50 -26.67
C THR A 313 25.77 -4.13 -25.85
N ALA A 314 26.13 -2.85 -25.78
CA ALA A 314 27.23 -2.39 -24.93
C ALA A 314 26.94 -2.68 -23.44
N ALA A 315 25.73 -2.37 -22.97
CA ALA A 315 25.33 -2.65 -21.59
C ALA A 315 25.30 -4.15 -21.27
N LEU A 316 24.92 -5.00 -22.24
CA LEU A 316 24.96 -6.46 -22.09
C LEU A 316 26.39 -6.96 -21.94
N SER A 317 27.32 -6.42 -22.74
CA SER A 317 28.75 -6.74 -22.64
C SER A 317 29.31 -6.34 -21.28
N ASP A 318 29.07 -5.09 -20.85
CA ASP A 318 29.52 -4.60 -19.55
C ASP A 318 28.95 -5.45 -18.39
N LEU A 319 27.66 -5.83 -18.47
CA LEU A 319 27.01 -6.64 -17.43
C LEU A 319 27.57 -8.07 -17.40
N SER A 320 27.78 -8.65 -18.57
CA SER A 320 28.39 -9.97 -18.76
C SER A 320 29.79 -10.05 -18.14
N GLU A 321 30.61 -9.01 -18.32
CA GLU A 321 31.94 -8.91 -17.73
C GLU A 321 31.88 -8.80 -16.19
N LEU A 322 31.02 -7.93 -15.67
CA LEU A 322 30.84 -7.74 -14.22
C LEU A 322 30.32 -9.01 -13.52
N GLU A 323 29.39 -9.73 -14.15
CA GLU A 323 28.83 -10.96 -13.60
C GLU A 323 29.69 -12.20 -13.89
N LYS A 324 30.72 -12.09 -14.73
CA LYS A 324 31.53 -13.22 -15.23
C LYS A 324 30.68 -14.33 -15.86
N LYS A 325 29.62 -13.93 -16.58
CA LYS A 325 28.73 -14.84 -17.31
C LYS A 325 28.70 -14.47 -18.78
N PRO A 326 28.61 -15.43 -19.72
CA PRO A 326 28.46 -15.11 -21.14
C PRO A 326 27.25 -14.18 -21.41
N PRO A 327 27.31 -13.32 -22.44
CA PRO A 327 26.21 -12.42 -22.80
C PRO A 327 24.86 -13.15 -22.96
N THR A 328 24.87 -14.29 -23.65
CA THR A 328 23.68 -15.12 -23.88
C THR A 328 23.06 -15.65 -22.58
N GLY A 329 23.88 -16.14 -21.64
CA GLY A 329 23.40 -16.62 -20.34
C GLY A 329 22.82 -15.50 -19.47
N THR A 330 23.45 -14.34 -19.49
CA THR A 330 22.97 -13.11 -18.83
C THR A 330 21.60 -12.70 -19.40
N LEU A 331 21.48 -12.71 -20.72
CA LEU A 331 20.27 -12.31 -21.43
C LEU A 331 19.08 -13.25 -21.17
N VAL A 332 19.29 -14.56 -21.22
CA VAL A 332 18.24 -15.55 -20.93
C VAL A 332 17.76 -15.43 -19.48
N SER A 333 18.68 -15.25 -18.54
CA SER A 333 18.35 -15.00 -17.12
C SER A 333 17.50 -13.75 -16.97
N LEU A 334 17.89 -12.65 -17.62
CA LEU A 334 17.18 -11.38 -17.55
C LEU A 334 15.79 -11.46 -18.21
N ILE A 335 15.65 -12.15 -19.34
CA ILE A 335 14.35 -12.39 -20.00
C ILE A 335 13.41 -13.17 -19.08
N GLY A 336 13.92 -14.16 -18.35
CA GLY A 336 13.12 -14.94 -17.39
C GLY A 336 12.59 -14.09 -16.24
N ALA A 337 13.39 -13.14 -15.75
CA ALA A 337 13.04 -12.26 -14.64
C ALA A 337 12.18 -11.04 -15.05
N THR A 338 12.20 -10.64 -16.33
CA THR A 338 11.52 -9.42 -16.80
C THR A 338 10.06 -9.70 -17.19
N PRO A 339 9.09 -8.84 -16.81
CA PRO A 339 7.70 -8.95 -17.28
C PRO A 339 7.61 -8.92 -18.82
N ALA A 340 6.73 -9.73 -19.41
CA ALA A 340 6.66 -9.91 -20.87
C ALA A 340 6.44 -8.61 -21.67
N LYS A 341 5.80 -7.60 -21.07
CA LYS A 341 5.60 -6.28 -21.67
C LYS A 341 6.92 -5.50 -21.89
N ASP A 342 7.91 -5.75 -21.03
CA ASP A 342 9.20 -5.05 -21.01
C ASP A 342 10.32 -5.89 -21.66
N SER A 343 10.05 -7.15 -22.03
CA SER A 343 11.05 -8.07 -22.60
C SER A 343 11.32 -7.87 -24.10
N ARG A 344 10.61 -6.98 -24.80
CA ARG A 344 10.65 -6.91 -26.28
C ARG A 344 12.06 -6.73 -26.84
N LYS A 345 12.84 -5.76 -26.35
CA LYS A 345 14.22 -5.54 -26.81
C LYS A 345 15.18 -6.64 -26.38
N LEU A 346 15.01 -7.20 -25.19
CA LEU A 346 15.78 -8.36 -24.74
C LEU A 346 15.59 -9.56 -25.66
N CYS A 347 14.35 -9.86 -26.04
CA CYS A 347 14.02 -10.92 -26.99
C CYS A 347 14.69 -10.68 -28.36
N HIS A 348 14.74 -9.43 -28.83
CA HIS A 348 15.43 -9.10 -30.08
C HIS A 348 16.94 -9.35 -29.99
N LEU A 349 17.58 -8.93 -28.88
CA LEU A 349 19.00 -9.21 -28.63
C LEU A 349 19.31 -10.71 -28.57
N LEU A 350 18.36 -11.54 -28.09
CA LEU A 350 18.55 -12.98 -27.95
C LEU A 350 18.64 -13.65 -29.32
N LEU A 351 17.81 -13.23 -30.25
CA LEU A 351 17.80 -13.75 -31.61
C LEU A 351 18.99 -13.25 -32.44
N GLN A 352 19.76 -12.27 -31.94
CA GLN A 352 21.03 -11.83 -32.54
C GLN A 352 22.24 -12.62 -32.04
N GLN A 353 22.07 -13.53 -31.06
CA GLN A 353 23.16 -14.36 -30.57
C GLN A 353 23.50 -15.48 -31.58
N SER A 354 24.75 -15.92 -31.59
CA SER A 354 25.19 -16.97 -32.50
C SER A 354 24.54 -18.32 -32.16
N ALA A 355 24.39 -19.19 -33.16
CA ALA A 355 23.88 -20.55 -32.95
C ALA A 355 24.73 -21.35 -31.93
N SER A 356 26.05 -21.15 -31.92
CA SER A 356 26.95 -21.77 -30.93
C SER A 356 26.66 -21.29 -29.50
N ASP A 357 26.45 -19.98 -29.30
CA ASP A 357 26.18 -19.44 -27.97
C ASP A 357 24.79 -19.87 -27.48
N LEU A 358 23.79 -19.88 -28.37
CA LEU A 358 22.44 -20.34 -28.03
C LEU A 358 22.40 -21.82 -27.65
N LYS A 359 23.25 -22.67 -28.26
CA LYS A 359 23.39 -24.08 -27.84
C LYS A 359 23.85 -24.22 -26.39
N THR A 360 24.67 -23.30 -25.89
CA THR A 360 25.20 -23.37 -24.50
C THR A 360 24.13 -23.14 -23.43
N VAL A 361 23.02 -22.48 -23.78
CA VAL A 361 21.91 -22.12 -22.87
C VAL A 361 20.60 -22.85 -23.21
N ARG A 362 20.67 -23.97 -23.95
CA ARG A 362 19.50 -24.75 -24.36
C ARG A 362 18.58 -25.10 -23.18
N PRO A 363 19.07 -25.62 -22.04
CA PRO A 363 18.20 -26.00 -20.92
C PRO A 363 17.37 -24.82 -20.40
N GLU A 364 17.96 -23.63 -20.34
CA GLU A 364 17.30 -22.41 -19.90
C GLU A 364 16.27 -21.92 -20.92
N LEU A 365 16.57 -22.04 -22.22
CA LEU A 365 15.62 -21.72 -23.30
C LEU A 365 14.39 -22.65 -23.26
N GLU A 366 14.60 -23.96 -23.10
CA GLU A 366 13.51 -24.94 -22.95
C GLU A 366 12.63 -24.61 -21.73
N LYS A 367 13.26 -24.23 -20.61
CA LYS A 367 12.54 -23.76 -19.42
C LYS A 367 11.72 -22.50 -19.69
N LEU A 368 12.22 -21.54 -20.45
CA LEU A 368 11.46 -20.34 -20.83
C LEU A 368 10.26 -20.69 -21.71
N VAL A 369 10.40 -21.62 -22.65
CA VAL A 369 9.28 -22.10 -23.48
C VAL A 369 8.18 -22.72 -22.61
N ALA A 370 8.56 -23.55 -21.63
CA ALA A 370 7.59 -24.25 -20.77
C ALA A 370 6.93 -23.34 -19.72
N SER A 371 7.66 -22.36 -19.18
CA SER A 371 7.22 -21.56 -18.02
C SER A 371 6.62 -20.19 -18.37
N ARG A 372 6.84 -19.70 -19.60
CA ARG A 372 6.39 -18.37 -20.03
C ARG A 372 5.31 -18.50 -21.12
N LYS A 373 4.69 -17.37 -21.49
CA LYS A 373 3.66 -17.31 -22.53
C LYS A 373 3.94 -16.15 -23.49
N GLY A 374 3.31 -16.22 -24.67
CA GLY A 374 3.39 -15.18 -25.69
C GLY A 374 4.82 -14.95 -26.19
N ARG A 375 5.19 -13.67 -26.41
CA ARG A 375 6.47 -13.27 -27.04
C ARG A 375 7.70 -13.94 -26.42
N VAL A 376 7.76 -14.05 -25.09
CA VAL A 376 8.94 -14.64 -24.42
C VAL A 376 9.10 -16.12 -24.79
N ALA A 377 8.02 -16.89 -24.71
CA ALA A 377 8.03 -18.30 -25.08
C ALA A 377 8.32 -18.49 -26.59
N HIS A 378 7.69 -17.69 -27.45
CA HIS A 378 7.92 -17.78 -28.90
C HIS A 378 9.35 -17.41 -29.29
N THR A 379 9.94 -16.40 -28.65
CA THR A 379 11.35 -16.02 -28.88
C THR A 379 12.29 -17.12 -28.42
N ALA A 380 12.06 -17.72 -27.25
CA ALA A 380 12.88 -18.82 -26.76
C ALA A 380 12.81 -20.04 -27.70
N ALA A 381 11.62 -20.35 -28.23
CA ALA A 381 11.44 -21.40 -29.22
C ALA A 381 12.16 -21.08 -30.56
N ALA A 382 12.09 -19.83 -31.04
CA ALA A 382 12.84 -19.40 -32.21
C ALA A 382 14.37 -19.49 -31.99
N ALA A 383 14.84 -19.11 -30.81
CA ALA A 383 16.25 -19.25 -30.43
C ALA A 383 16.72 -20.71 -30.41
N LEU A 384 15.87 -21.66 -30.00
CA LEU A 384 16.16 -23.10 -30.10
C LEU A 384 16.29 -23.56 -31.55
N ILE A 385 15.44 -23.07 -32.46
CA ILE A 385 15.54 -23.37 -33.90
C ILE A 385 16.87 -22.85 -34.47
N VAL A 386 17.25 -21.62 -34.11
CA VAL A 386 18.56 -21.05 -34.50
C VAL A 386 19.71 -21.87 -33.92
N ALA A 387 19.61 -22.29 -32.66
CA ALA A 387 20.60 -23.16 -32.03
C ALA A 387 20.71 -24.51 -32.76
N ASP A 388 19.61 -25.09 -33.22
CA ASP A 388 19.60 -26.36 -33.95
C ASP A 388 20.09 -26.23 -35.39
N GLY A 389 20.00 -25.03 -35.99
CA GLY A 389 20.23 -24.82 -37.42
C GLY A 389 19.22 -25.59 -38.29
N SER A 390 18.10 -26.03 -37.70
CA SER A 390 17.06 -26.83 -38.35
C SER A 390 15.74 -26.68 -37.61
N VAL A 391 14.64 -26.65 -38.36
CA VAL A 391 13.28 -26.65 -37.81
C VAL A 391 12.80 -28.05 -37.41
N GLU A 392 13.46 -29.13 -37.86
CA GLU A 392 12.97 -30.50 -37.65
C GLU A 392 12.83 -30.92 -36.18
N PRO A 393 13.81 -30.65 -35.29
CA PRO A 393 13.68 -31.04 -33.87
C PRO A 393 12.51 -30.33 -33.19
N ALA A 394 12.34 -29.05 -33.49
CA ALA A 394 11.25 -28.23 -32.98
C ALA A 394 9.89 -28.71 -33.52
N TRP A 395 9.80 -29.03 -34.82
CA TRP A 395 8.60 -29.60 -35.45
C TRP A 395 8.17 -30.92 -34.83
N ARG A 396 9.09 -31.87 -34.64
CA ARG A 396 8.80 -33.18 -34.02
C ARG A 396 8.26 -33.04 -32.60
N THR A 397 8.73 -32.03 -31.87
CA THR A 397 8.24 -31.73 -30.52
C THR A 397 6.86 -31.06 -30.57
N ALA A 398 6.68 -30.11 -31.47
CA ALA A 398 5.43 -29.38 -31.66
C ALA A 398 4.27 -30.27 -32.13
N ALA A 399 4.55 -31.29 -32.95
CA ALA A 399 3.56 -32.24 -33.45
C ALA A 399 2.87 -33.09 -32.36
N LYS A 400 3.35 -33.04 -31.12
CA LYS A 400 2.81 -33.80 -29.98
C LYS A 400 1.54 -33.21 -29.37
N SER A 401 1.24 -31.92 -29.59
CA SER A 401 -0.05 -31.33 -29.19
C SER A 401 -0.43 -30.07 -29.99
N PRO A 402 -1.72 -29.74 -30.11
CA PRO A 402 -2.18 -28.51 -30.76
C PRO A 402 -1.59 -27.23 -30.14
N GLU A 403 -1.42 -27.18 -28.82
CA GLU A 403 -0.84 -26.04 -28.10
C GLU A 403 0.63 -25.84 -28.44
N ALA A 404 1.40 -26.93 -28.51
CA ALA A 404 2.81 -26.91 -28.90
C ALA A 404 2.98 -26.51 -30.37
N MET A 405 2.08 -26.97 -31.24
CA MET A 405 2.04 -26.55 -32.65
C MET A 405 1.75 -25.05 -32.81
N ASN A 406 0.78 -24.51 -32.06
CA ASN A 406 0.48 -23.07 -32.08
C ASN A 406 1.68 -22.23 -31.62
N ALA A 407 2.37 -22.64 -30.54
CA ALA A 407 3.56 -21.96 -30.04
C ALA A 407 4.71 -22.00 -31.05
N PHE A 408 4.90 -23.14 -31.74
CA PHE A 408 5.91 -23.30 -32.79
C PHE A 408 5.63 -22.41 -34.00
N LEU A 409 4.39 -22.41 -34.53
CA LEU A 409 4.00 -21.56 -35.65
C LEU A 409 4.16 -20.07 -35.33
N ALA A 410 3.90 -19.67 -34.08
CA ALA A 410 4.12 -18.30 -33.64
C ALA A 410 5.60 -17.93 -33.45
N ALA A 411 6.51 -18.90 -33.39
CA ALA A 411 7.95 -18.71 -33.28
C ALA A 411 8.63 -18.60 -34.66
N ILE A 412 8.13 -19.28 -35.70
CA ILE A 412 8.74 -19.27 -37.05
C ILE A 412 9.02 -17.85 -37.58
N PRO A 413 8.08 -16.89 -37.53
CA PRO A 413 8.33 -15.54 -38.05
C PRO A 413 9.39 -14.73 -37.28
N LEU A 414 9.85 -15.25 -36.14
CA LEU A 414 10.88 -14.63 -35.32
C LEU A 414 12.27 -15.20 -35.59
N VAL A 415 12.39 -16.32 -36.31
CA VAL A 415 13.69 -16.88 -36.70
C VAL A 415 14.36 -15.92 -37.68
N PRO A 416 15.57 -15.40 -37.39
CA PRO A 416 16.27 -14.52 -38.31
C PRO A 416 16.57 -15.25 -39.63
N ASP A 417 16.56 -14.52 -40.74
CA ASP A 417 17.07 -15.03 -42.02
C ASP A 417 18.57 -15.34 -41.85
N ALA A 418 18.95 -16.54 -42.30
CA ALA A 418 20.29 -17.11 -42.13
C ALA A 418 21.36 -16.43 -43.00
#